data_AF-A0A6M3KEN3-F1
#
_entry.id   AF-A0A6M3KEN3-F1
#
_cell.length_a   1.000
_cell.length_b   1.000
_cell.length_c   1.000
_cell.angle_alpha   90.00
_cell.angle_beta   90.00
_cell.angle_gamma   90.00
#
_symmetry.space_group_name_H-M   'P 1'
#
loop_
_entity.id
_entity.type
_entity.pdbx_description
1 polymer ?
#
loop_
_entity_poly.entity_id
_entity_poly.type
_entity_poly.pdbx_seq_one_letter_code
_entity_poly.pdbx_strand_id
1 'polypeptide(L)'
;MKYVVWYKSPGLFSRWKKVKGVTGDTIIETDNKQAMPVRVLFLENRERLEIPMSFLIRFSKERFFDIQASMEKQAGQDIPVN
;
A
#
# COMPACT_ATOMS: atom_id res chain seq x y z
N MET A 1 3.09 -11.88 -2.12
CA MET A 1 2.77 -12.34 -0.75
C MET A 1 1.52 -11.61 -0.23
N LYS A 2 0.88 -12.02 0.88
CA LYS A 2 -0.21 -11.25 1.51
C LYS A 2 0.35 -10.40 2.65
N TYR A 3 -0.09 -9.15 2.78
CA TYR A 3 0.37 -8.24 3.82
C TYR A 3 -0.80 -7.45 4.44
N VAL A 4 -0.47 -6.67 5.46
CA VAL A 4 -1.45 -5.87 6.22
C VAL A 4 -1.17 -4.39 6.00
N VAL A 5 -2.25 -3.63 5.86
CA VAL A 5 -2.19 -2.17 5.77
C VAL A 5 -3.02 -1.57 6.89
N TRP A 6 -2.48 -0.55 7.55
CA TRP A 6 -3.24 0.31 8.44
C TRP A 6 -3.40 1.68 7.81
N TYR A 7 -4.59 2.27 7.93
CA TYR A 7 -4.85 3.61 7.44
C TYR A 7 -5.77 4.39 8.38
N LYS A 8 -5.64 5.72 8.39
CA LYS A 8 -6.56 6.61 9.10
C LYS A 8 -6.62 7.99 8.45
N SER A 9 -7.74 8.68 8.62
CA SER A 9 -7.84 10.09 8.24
C SER A 9 -6.90 10.95 9.11
N PRO A 10 -6.34 12.04 8.58
CA PRO A 10 -5.65 13.02 9.41
C PRO A 10 -6.67 13.66 10.36
N GLY A 11 -6.37 13.67 11.66
CA GLY A 11 -7.27 14.17 12.69
C GLY A 11 -6.97 13.59 14.07
N LEU A 12 -7.21 14.39 15.11
CA LEU A 12 -6.92 14.04 16.50
C LEU A 12 -7.78 12.85 17.00
N PHE A 13 -9.00 12.73 16.49
CA PHE A 13 -9.97 11.71 16.91
C PHE A 13 -10.10 10.52 15.93
N SER A 14 -9.25 10.44 14.90
CA SER A 14 -9.31 9.35 13.93
C SER A 14 -8.66 8.08 14.46
N ARG A 15 -9.36 6.95 14.31
CA ARG A 15 -8.84 5.62 14.68
C ARG A 15 -8.19 4.95 13.47
N TRP A 16 -7.13 4.18 13.72
CA TRP A 16 -6.52 3.31 12.72
C TRP A 16 -7.50 2.20 12.32
N LYS A 17 -7.74 2.08 11.02
CA LYS A 17 -8.40 0.94 10.40
C LYS A 17 -7.34 -0.04 9.91
N LYS A 18 -7.59 -1.33 10.05
CA LYS A 18 -6.69 -2.42 9.65
C LYS A 18 -7.31 -3.20 8.50
N VAL A 19 -6.55 -3.36 7.42
CA VAL A 19 -6.90 -4.14 6.23
C VAL A 19 -5.95 -5.32 6.16
N LYS A 20 -6.50 -6.53 6.08
CA LYS A 20 -5.73 -7.78 5.96
C LYS A 20 -5.90 -8.35 4.56
N GLY A 21 -5.01 -9.27 4.18
CA GLY A 21 -5.13 -9.98 2.90
C GLY A 21 -4.85 -9.10 1.69
N VAL A 22 -4.04 -8.04 1.86
CA VAL A 22 -3.63 -7.19 0.74
C VAL A 22 -2.60 -7.94 -0.10
N THR A 23 -2.85 -8.05 -1.40
CA THR A 23 -1.99 -8.76 -2.35
C THR A 23 -1.18 -7.82 -3.24
N GLY A 24 -1.56 -6.55 -3.29
CA GLY A 24 -0.88 -5.52 -4.07
C GLY A 24 -1.47 -4.14 -3.81
N ASP A 25 -0.74 -3.11 -4.24
CA ASP A 25 -1.18 -1.73 -4.17
C ASP A 25 -0.71 -0.93 -5.39
N THR A 26 -1.47 0.10 -5.74
CA THR A 26 -1.08 1.08 -6.78
C THR A 26 -1.61 2.47 -6.43
N ILE A 27 -1.11 3.50 -7.10
CA ILE A 27 -1.62 4.86 -7.02
C ILE A 27 -2.28 5.18 -8.36
N ILE A 28 -3.52 5.65 -8.31
CA ILE A 28 -4.21 6.18 -9.48
C ILE A 28 -4.20 7.69 -9.37
N GLU A 29 -3.47 8.31 -10.29
CA GLU A 29 -3.52 9.75 -10.53
C GLU A 29 -4.67 10.05 -11.50
N THR A 30 -5.33 11.19 -11.33
CA THR A 30 -6.37 11.62 -12.27
C THR A 30 -5.81 12.78 -13.10
N ASP A 31 -5.80 12.61 -14.42
CA ASP A 31 -5.16 13.55 -15.37
C ASP A 31 -5.72 14.98 -15.29
N ASN A 32 -6.93 15.15 -14.75
CA ASN A 32 -7.65 16.42 -14.78
C ASN A 32 -7.37 17.38 -13.61
N LYS A 33 -6.36 17.14 -12.76
CA LYS A 33 -5.97 17.99 -11.60
C LYS A 33 -7.09 18.34 -10.59
N GLN A 34 -8.32 17.88 -10.81
CA GLN A 34 -9.50 18.15 -9.97
C GLN A 34 -9.77 17.06 -8.95
N ALA A 35 -9.29 15.84 -9.17
CA ALA A 35 -9.46 14.73 -8.24
C ALA A 35 -8.15 14.44 -7.48
N MET A 36 -8.27 14.26 -6.15
CA MET A 36 -7.13 13.84 -5.34
C MET A 36 -6.70 12.42 -5.75
N PRO A 37 -5.39 12.14 -5.84
CA PRO A 37 -4.92 10.79 -6.13
C PRO A 37 -5.41 9.82 -5.05
N VAL A 38 -5.72 8.60 -5.48
CA VAL A 38 -6.16 7.52 -4.60
C VAL A 38 -5.16 6.38 -4.62
N ARG A 39 -4.87 5.82 -3.46
CA ARG A 39 -4.20 4.54 -3.36
C ARG A 39 -5.22 3.43 -3.42
N VAL A 40 -5.02 2.49 -4.34
CA VAL A 40 -5.86 1.31 -4.48
C VAL A 40 -5.14 0.12 -3.87
N LEU A 41 -5.79 -0.56 -2.93
CA LEU A 41 -5.33 -1.84 -2.39
C LEU A 41 -6.11 -2.97 -3.06
N PHE A 42 -5.39 -3.96 -3.59
CA PHE A 42 -5.98 -5.18 -4.12
C PHE A 42 -6.02 -6.23 -3.02
N LEU A 43 -7.19 -6.81 -2.79
CA LEU A 43 -7.44 -7.79 -1.74
C LEU A 43 -7.49 -9.21 -2.31
N GLU A 44 -7.20 -10.19 -1.45
CA GLU A 44 -7.21 -11.61 -1.81
C GLU A 44 -8.55 -12.13 -2.36
N ASN A 45 -9.66 -11.49 -1.95
CA ASN A 45 -11.01 -11.78 -2.43
C ASN A 45 -11.34 -11.09 -3.77
N ARG A 46 -10.34 -10.51 -4.45
CA ARG A 46 -10.47 -9.74 -5.71
C ARG A 46 -11.24 -8.44 -5.57
N GLU A 47 -11.54 -8.00 -4.35
CA GLU A 47 -12.06 -6.65 -4.12
C GLU A 47 -10.93 -5.62 -4.16
N ARG A 48 -11.32 -4.36 -4.37
CA ARG A 48 -10.43 -3.21 -4.31
C ARG A 48 -10.88 -2.23 -3.24
N LEU A 49 -9.93 -1.71 -2.48
CA LEU A 49 -10.18 -0.64 -1.51
C LEU A 49 -9.45 0.62 -1.96
N GLU A 50 -10.20 1.70 -2.14
CA GLU A 50 -9.67 3.00 -2.54
C GLU A 50 -9.50 3.89 -1.31
N ILE A 51 -8.28 4.36 -1.09
CA ILE A 51 -7.88 5.19 0.05
C ILE A 51 -7.35 6.52 -0.49
N PRO A 52 -7.99 7.66 -0.18
CA PRO A 52 -7.47 8.96 -0.61
C PRO A 52 -6.04 9.18 -0.09
N MET A 53 -5.16 9.73 -0.91
CA MET A 53 -3.76 9.98 -0.52
C MET A 53 -3.59 11.00 0.61
N SER A 54 -4.67 11.70 0.99
CA SER A 54 -4.72 12.53 2.21
C SER A 54 -4.69 11.72 3.51
N PHE A 55 -4.94 10.41 3.46
CA PHE A 55 -4.94 9.54 4.63
C PHE A 55 -3.52 9.11 4.99
N LEU A 56 -3.29 8.95 6.30
CA LEU A 56 -2.06 8.35 6.80
C LEU A 56 -2.12 6.84 6.60
N ILE A 57 -1.05 6.26 6.05
CA ILE A 57 -0.95 4.83 5.75
C ILE A 57 0.31 4.23 6.37
N ARG A 58 0.22 2.97 6.81
CA ARG A 58 1.35 2.16 7.29
C ARG A 58 1.25 0.77 6.69
N PHE A 59 2.32 0.34 6.04
CA PHE A 59 2.46 -1.01 5.53
C PHE A 59 3.09 -1.89 6.60
N SER A 60 2.69 -3.17 6.64
CA SER A 60 3.37 -4.17 7.45
C SER A 60 4.74 -4.48 6.85
N LYS A 61 5.67 -4.96 7.69
CA LYS A 61 7.05 -5.30 7.28
C LYS A 61 7.10 -6.32 6.13
N GLU A 62 6.09 -7.18 6.02
CA GLU A 62 5.97 -8.19 4.96
C GLU A 62 5.95 -7.53 3.58
N ARG A 63 5.38 -6.32 3.45
CA ARG A 63 5.41 -5.58 2.19
C ARG A 63 6.83 -5.15 1.81
N PHE A 64 7.64 -4.74 2.79
CA PHE A 64 9.02 -4.35 2.55
C PHE A 64 9.83 -5.52 1.98
N PHE A 65 9.75 -6.69 2.62
CA PHE A 65 10.46 -7.89 2.15
C PHE A 65 9.95 -8.38 0.79
N ASP A 66 8.65 -8.24 0.49
CA ASP A 66 8.07 -8.58 -0.81
C ASP A 66 8.60 -7.66 -1.93
N ILE A 67 8.74 -6.35 -1.65
CA ILE A 67 9.38 -5.41 -2.59
C ILE A 67 10.85 -5.75 -2.79
N GLN A 68 11.58 -5.98 -1.69
CA GLN A 68 12.99 -6.34 -1.74
C GLN A 68 13.22 -7.60 -2.58
N ALA A 69 12.51 -8.69 -2.28
CA ALA A 69 12.63 -9.95 -3.03
C ALA A 69 12.28 -9.78 -4.51
N SER A 70 11.30 -8.93 -4.84
CA SER A 70 10.98 -8.62 -6.24
C SER A 70 12.12 -7.85 -6.91
N MET A 71 12.75 -6.90 -6.23
CA MET A 71 13.88 -6.12 -6.75
C MET A 71 15.13 -6.99 -6.92
N GLU A 72 15.45 -7.83 -5.95
CA GLU A 72 16.57 -8.79 -6.00
C GLU A 72 16.39 -9.76 -7.17
N LYS A 73 15.18 -10.29 -7.35
CA LYS A 73 14.85 -11.16 -8.49
C LYS A 73 15.03 -10.46 -9.84
N GLN A 74 14.68 -9.17 -9.94
CA GLN A 74 14.86 -8.39 -11.16
C GLN A 74 16.33 -8.04 -11.42
N ALA A 75 17.09 -7.75 -10.35
CA ALA A 75 18.51 -7.41 -10.45
C ALA A 75 19.41 -8.63 -10.62
N GLY A 76 18.93 -9.83 -10.29
CA GLY A 76 19.72 -11.07 -10.29
C GLY A 76 20.79 -11.11 -9.19
N GLN A 77 20.68 -10.26 -8.18
CA GLN A 77 21.63 -10.13 -7.08
C GLN A 77 20.92 -9.68 -5.81
N ASP A 78 21.52 -9.97 -4.65
CA ASP A 78 21.00 -9.56 -3.34
C ASP A 78 21.17 -8.05 -3.14
N ILE A 79 20.19 -7.40 -2.50
CA ILE A 79 20.20 -5.97 -2.22
C ILE A 79 20.33 -5.80 -0.70
N PRO A 80 21.47 -5.26 -0.19
CA PRO A 80 21.68 -5.13 1.24
C PRO A 80 20.71 -4.11 1.87
N VAL A 81 20.19 -4.46 3.04
CA VAL A 81 19.35 -3.59 3.86
C VAL A 81 20.21 -3.06 5.01
N ASN A 82 20.53 -1.77 4.99
CA ASN A 82 21.22 -1.09 6.09
C ASN A 82 20.25 -0.64 7.19
#